data_AF-A0A662WYK7-F1
#
_entry.id   AF-A0A662WYK7-F1
#
_cell.length_a   1.000
_cell.length_b   1.000
_cell.length_c   1.000
_cell.angle_alpha   90.00
_cell.angle_beta   90.00
_cell.angle_gamma   90.00
#
_symmetry.space_group_name_H-M   'P 1'
#
loop_
_entity.id
_entity.type
_entity.pdbx_description
1 polymer ?
#
loop_
_entity_poly.entity_id
_entity_poly.type
_entity_poly.pdbx_seq_one_letter_code
_entity_poly.pdbx_strand_id
1 'polypeptide(L)'
;MHSSLAVLLLVVLSLLDSCVAWHGSVHLYSDVNFGGSMVSYTVDASQTCYALRAADVSKTASAKWESLVQNGALGQDKKGHAMLGFYTNAKCQDVPAKTFSTKAESFPTNFALNGIKDKIASFLVLESSAAVNAIVSPN
;
A
#
# COMPACT_ATOMS: atom_id res chain seq x y z
N MET A 1 -45.83 18.78 -9.74
CA MET A 1 -44.58 18.64 -10.52
C MET A 1 -43.32 18.82 -9.65
N HIS A 2 -43.31 18.36 -8.39
CA HIS A 2 -42.19 18.61 -7.45
C HIS A 2 -41.42 17.35 -7.04
N SER A 3 -41.90 16.16 -7.42
CA SER A 3 -41.34 14.87 -6.96
C SER A 3 -40.17 14.40 -7.83
N SER A 4 -40.19 14.63 -9.14
CA SER A 4 -39.10 14.22 -10.05
C SER A 4 -37.78 14.95 -9.83
N LEU A 5 -37.81 16.22 -9.40
CA LEU A 5 -36.58 16.99 -9.16
C LEU A 5 -35.82 16.49 -7.92
N ALA A 6 -36.55 16.11 -6.87
CA ALA A 6 -35.97 15.61 -5.63
C ALA A 6 -35.34 14.21 -5.82
N VAL A 7 -35.97 13.35 -6.62
CA VAL A 7 -35.43 12.02 -6.97
C VAL A 7 -34.17 12.15 -7.83
N LEU A 8 -34.15 13.07 -8.79
CA LEU A 8 -32.95 13.31 -9.61
C LEU A 8 -31.78 13.82 -8.77
N LEU A 9 -32.04 14.72 -7.82
CA LEU A 9 -31.01 15.28 -6.94
C LEU A 9 -30.39 14.19 -6.03
N LEU A 10 -31.20 13.27 -5.50
CA LEU A 10 -30.72 12.14 -4.68
C LEU A 10 -29.85 11.16 -5.47
N VAL A 11 -30.18 10.91 -6.75
CA VAL A 11 -29.38 10.04 -7.64
C VAL A 11 -28.07 10.71 -8.06
N VAL A 12 -28.05 12.04 -8.23
CA VAL A 12 -26.81 12.78 -8.54
C VAL A 12 -25.87 12.83 -7.33
N LEU A 13 -26.39 12.94 -6.10
CA LEU A 13 -25.56 12.88 -4.89
C LEU A 13 -24.95 11.49 -4.63
N SER A 14 -25.61 10.40 -5.02
CA SER A 14 -25.07 9.04 -4.86
C SER A 14 -24.02 8.65 -5.91
N LEU A 15 -23.88 9.43 -6.98
CA LEU A 15 -22.85 9.26 -8.02
C LEU A 15 -21.54 10.01 -7.70
N LEU A 16 -21.51 10.79 -6.62
CA LEU A 16 -20.27 11.37 -6.09
C LEU A 16 -19.53 10.27 -5.33
N ASP A 17 -19.00 9.30 -6.07
CA ASP A 17 -18.03 8.35 -5.57
C ASP A 17 -16.84 9.20 -5.10
N SER A 18 -16.81 9.44 -3.80
CA SER A 18 -15.81 10.29 -3.18
C SER A 18 -14.54 9.47 -3.18
N CYS A 19 -13.78 9.54 -4.27
CA CYS A 19 -12.41 9.07 -4.29
C CYS A 19 -11.66 9.95 -3.28
N VAL A 20 -11.63 9.52 -2.02
CA VAL A 20 -10.91 10.22 -0.96
C VAL A 20 -9.44 10.13 -1.35
N ALA A 21 -8.91 11.24 -1.85
CA ALA A 21 -7.49 11.38 -2.12
C ALA A 21 -6.76 11.24 -0.79
N TRP A 22 -6.04 10.14 -0.62
CA TRP A 22 -5.20 9.89 0.54
C TRP A 22 -3.73 10.06 0.12
N HIS A 23 -2.92 10.53 1.06
CA HIS A 23 -1.47 10.64 0.90
C HIS A 23 -0.85 9.99 2.12
N GLY A 24 0.01 9.02 1.90
CA GLY A 24 0.65 8.28 2.98
C GLY A 24 2.14 8.09 2.74
N SER A 25 2.74 7.38 3.68
CA SER A 25 4.17 7.11 3.65
C SER A 25 4.45 5.67 4.04
N VAL A 26 5.47 5.09 3.43
CA VAL A 26 6.08 3.82 3.84
C VAL A 26 7.51 4.11 4.28
N HIS A 27 7.83 3.72 5.51
CA HIS A 27 9.14 3.88 6.13
C HIS A 27 9.82 2.51 6.20
N LEU A 28 10.97 2.38 5.57
CA LEU A 28 11.78 1.16 5.55
C LEU A 28 13.01 1.37 6.41
N TYR A 29 13.29 0.41 7.27
CA TYR A 29 14.37 0.46 8.25
C TYR A 29 15.40 -0.63 7.95
N SER A 30 16.68 -0.27 8.07
CA SER A 30 17.79 -1.20 7.79
C SER A 30 18.02 -2.23 8.90
N ASP A 31 17.43 -2.05 10.08
CA ASP A 31 17.49 -3.02 11.19
C ASP A 31 16.09 -3.44 11.66
N VAL A 32 16.05 -4.50 12.46
CA VAL A 32 14.83 -4.98 13.11
C VAL A 32 14.32 -3.96 14.13
N ASN A 33 13.06 -4.12 14.53
CA ASN A 33 12.38 -3.28 15.51
C ASN A 33 12.47 -1.77 15.19
N PHE A 34 12.46 -1.44 13.89
CA PHE A 34 12.50 -0.07 13.39
C PHE A 34 13.79 0.69 13.73
N GLY A 35 14.91 -0.05 13.88
CA GLY A 35 16.24 0.50 14.12
C GLY A 35 17.03 0.80 12.84
N GLY A 36 18.23 1.33 13.01
CA GLY A 36 19.16 1.60 11.92
C GLY A 36 18.78 2.82 11.08
N SER A 37 19.29 2.86 9.85
CA SER A 37 18.95 3.90 8.87
C SER A 37 17.50 3.73 8.39
N MET A 38 16.84 4.87 8.15
CA MET A 38 15.45 4.91 7.69
C MET A 38 15.36 5.66 6.38
N VAL A 39 14.60 5.09 5.45
CA VAL A 39 14.21 5.73 4.19
C VAL A 39 12.69 5.78 4.11
N SER A 40 12.18 6.89 3.58
CA SER A 40 10.74 7.12 3.43
C SER A 40 10.38 7.20 1.94
N TYR A 41 9.23 6.61 1.61
CA TYR A 41 8.61 6.68 0.30
C TYR A 41 7.22 7.30 0.46
N THR A 42 6.97 8.37 -0.28
CA THR A 42 5.64 8.97 -0.39
C THR A 42 4.76 8.10 -1.28
N VAL A 43 3.51 7.90 -0.87
CA VAL A 43 2.54 7.01 -1.52
C VAL A 43 1.25 7.78 -1.74
N ASP A 44 0.92 8.04 -3.01
CA ASP A 44 -0.18 8.92 -3.40
C ASP A 44 -1.31 8.17 -4.12
N ALA A 45 -1.09 6.88 -4.41
CA ALA A 45 -2.03 6.05 -5.14
C ALA A 45 -1.89 4.56 -4.83
N SER A 46 -3.03 3.89 -4.73
CA SER A 46 -3.16 2.43 -4.78
C SER A 46 -2.85 1.89 -6.17
N GLN A 47 -2.58 0.57 -6.27
CA GLN A 47 -2.23 -0.11 -7.53
C GLN A 47 -1.00 0.50 -8.25
N THR A 48 -0.24 1.36 -7.58
CA THR A 48 1.02 1.91 -8.08
C THR A 48 2.16 1.14 -7.44
N CYS A 49 3.08 0.65 -8.26
CA CYS A 49 4.28 -0.03 -7.81
C CYS A 49 5.38 1.00 -7.51
N TYR A 50 5.93 0.97 -6.30
CA TYR A 50 7.02 1.84 -5.88
C TYR A 50 8.30 1.01 -5.83
N ALA A 51 9.13 1.18 -6.85
CA ALA A 51 10.44 0.52 -6.90
C ALA A 51 11.38 1.16 -5.88
N LEU A 52 12.14 0.33 -5.15
CA LEU A 52 13.12 0.84 -4.20
C LEU A 52 14.37 1.36 -4.91
N ARG A 53 15.01 2.39 -4.34
CA ARG A 53 16.35 2.82 -4.76
C ARG A 53 17.30 1.65 -4.70
N ALA A 54 18.26 1.59 -5.63
CA ALA A 54 19.29 0.55 -5.63
C ALA A 54 20.05 0.46 -4.30
N ALA A 55 20.19 1.59 -3.59
CA ALA A 55 20.81 1.63 -2.26
C ALA A 55 19.97 0.99 -1.15
N ASP A 56 18.66 0.84 -1.34
CA ASP A 56 17.71 0.35 -0.33
C ASP A 56 17.27 -1.10 -0.60
N VAL A 57 17.36 -1.55 -1.86
CA VAL A 57 17.06 -2.93 -2.28
C VAL A 57 17.82 -3.91 -1.39
N SER A 58 17.11 -4.92 -0.89
CA SER A 58 17.70 -5.99 -0.07
C SER A 58 18.39 -5.52 1.22
N LYS A 59 18.11 -4.30 1.70
CA LYS A 59 18.63 -3.80 2.99
C LYS A 59 17.57 -3.63 4.06
N THR A 60 16.30 -3.76 3.71
CA THR A 60 15.20 -3.56 4.66
C THR A 60 15.01 -4.76 5.57
N ALA A 61 14.96 -4.49 6.87
CA ALA A 61 14.72 -5.47 7.94
C ALA A 61 13.40 -5.26 8.69
N SER A 62 12.85 -4.04 8.70
CA SER A 62 11.51 -3.76 9.24
C SER A 62 10.85 -2.58 8.52
N ALA A 63 9.54 -2.41 8.69
CA ALA A 63 8.80 -1.32 8.03
C ALA A 63 7.64 -0.79 8.88
N LYS A 64 7.35 0.50 8.71
CA LYS A 64 6.12 1.17 9.18
C LYS A 64 5.46 1.89 8.03
N TRP A 65 4.21 2.27 8.20
CA TRP A 65 3.51 3.15 7.28
C TRP A 65 2.45 3.96 8.01
N GLU A 66 2.11 5.10 7.43
CA GLU A 66 1.16 6.05 7.99
C GLU A 66 0.26 6.58 6.87
N SER A 67 -0.97 6.93 7.24
CA SER A 67 -1.96 7.58 6.35
C SER A 67 -2.23 6.86 5.02
N LEU A 68 -1.91 5.57 4.94
CA LEU A 68 -2.35 4.71 3.82
C LEU A 68 -3.86 4.49 3.90
N VAL A 69 -4.49 4.29 2.74
CA VAL A 69 -5.89 3.84 2.68
C VAL A 69 -6.05 2.55 3.48
N GLN A 70 -7.08 2.50 4.33
CA GLN A 70 -7.31 1.36 5.26
C GLN A 70 -8.39 0.40 4.75
N ASN A 71 -9.36 0.91 4.00
CA ASN A 71 -10.45 0.14 3.43
C ASN A 71 -10.04 -0.37 2.04
N GLY A 72 -10.55 -1.53 1.64
CA GLY A 72 -10.24 -2.14 0.35
C GLY A 72 -11.08 -3.39 0.08
N ALA A 73 -10.74 -4.18 -0.93
CA ALA A 73 -11.45 -5.41 -1.28
C ALA A 73 -10.63 -6.68 -1.02
N LEU A 74 -9.35 -6.55 -0.65
CA LEU A 74 -8.37 -7.64 -0.70
C LEU A 74 -7.95 -8.23 0.66
N GLY A 75 -8.57 -7.76 1.75
CA GLY A 75 -8.31 -8.27 3.09
C GLY A 75 -8.68 -9.76 3.23
N GLN A 76 -7.76 -10.54 3.80
CA GLN A 76 -7.93 -11.98 4.06
C GLN A 76 -9.07 -12.29 5.04
N ASP A 77 -9.53 -11.31 5.80
CA ASP A 77 -10.61 -11.42 6.78
C ASP A 77 -12.01 -11.19 6.18
N LYS A 78 -12.12 -10.98 4.86
CA LYS A 78 -13.38 -10.65 4.14
C LYS A 78 -14.06 -9.37 4.64
N LYS A 79 -13.39 -8.55 5.44
CA LYS A 79 -13.92 -7.27 5.95
C LYS A 79 -13.53 -6.07 5.10
N GLY A 80 -12.76 -6.29 4.04
CA GLY A 80 -12.43 -5.26 3.07
C GLY A 80 -11.39 -4.28 3.57
N HIS A 81 -10.16 -4.74 3.75
CA HIS A 81 -9.03 -3.89 4.08
C HIS A 81 -8.01 -3.84 2.95
N ALA A 82 -7.42 -2.67 2.73
CA ALA A 82 -6.30 -2.55 1.82
C ALA A 82 -5.06 -3.21 2.44
N MET A 83 -4.19 -3.75 1.59
CA MET A 83 -2.98 -4.43 2.00
C MET A 83 -1.75 -3.73 1.42
N LEU A 84 -0.64 -3.75 2.14
CA LEU A 84 0.68 -3.38 1.62
C LEU A 84 1.41 -4.67 1.23
N GLY A 85 1.67 -4.85 -0.06
CA GLY A 85 2.42 -5.97 -0.60
C GLY A 85 3.89 -5.62 -0.83
N PHE A 86 4.81 -6.49 -0.40
CA PHE A 86 6.24 -6.40 -0.68
C PHE A 86 6.65 -7.45 -1.72
N TYR A 87 7.46 -7.03 -2.70
CA TYR A 87 7.83 -7.86 -3.86
C TYR A 87 9.35 -7.99 -3.97
N THR A 88 9.79 -9.07 -4.61
CA THR A 88 11.21 -9.35 -4.87
C THR A 88 11.71 -8.83 -6.20
N ASN A 89 10.81 -8.47 -7.11
CA ASN A 89 11.11 -7.78 -8.35
C ASN A 89 10.74 -6.30 -8.23
N ALA A 90 11.36 -5.43 -9.03
CA ALA A 90 11.13 -3.98 -8.97
C ALA A 90 9.81 -3.51 -9.63
N LYS A 91 9.03 -4.39 -10.25
CA LYS A 91 7.86 -4.03 -11.09
C LYS A 91 6.51 -4.46 -10.51
N CYS A 92 6.50 -5.14 -9.35
CA CYS A 92 5.30 -5.66 -8.71
C CYS A 92 4.45 -6.59 -9.61
N GLN A 93 5.07 -7.26 -10.59
CA GLN A 93 4.35 -8.07 -11.60
C GLN A 93 4.05 -9.50 -11.16
N ASP A 94 4.70 -9.98 -10.11
CA ASP A 94 4.52 -11.32 -9.54
C ASP A 94 3.56 -11.25 -8.34
N VAL A 95 3.27 -12.40 -7.72
CA VAL A 95 2.59 -12.43 -6.41
C VAL A 95 3.49 -11.76 -5.34
N PRO A 96 2.96 -10.93 -4.44
CA PRO A 96 3.75 -10.37 -3.35
C PRO A 96 4.40 -11.47 -2.51
N ALA A 97 5.67 -11.29 -2.14
CA ALA A 97 6.37 -12.20 -1.23
C ALA A 97 5.72 -12.21 0.16
N LYS A 98 5.18 -11.05 0.57
CA LYS A 98 4.35 -10.94 1.78
C LYS A 98 3.42 -9.73 1.68
N THR A 99 2.25 -9.86 2.30
CA THR A 99 1.30 -8.77 2.47
C THR A 99 1.06 -8.48 3.95
N PHE A 100 0.83 -7.21 4.27
CA PHE A 100 0.46 -6.74 5.60
C PHE A 100 -0.77 -5.83 5.48
N SER A 101 -1.60 -5.77 6.53
CA SER A 101 -2.71 -4.80 6.57
C SER A 101 -2.17 -3.38 6.51
N THR A 102 -2.79 -2.46 5.76
CA THR A 102 -2.39 -1.03 5.80
C THR A 102 -2.82 -0.33 7.10
N LYS A 103 -3.57 -0.99 7.98
CA LYS A 103 -3.85 -0.48 9.32
C LYS A 103 -2.58 -0.48 10.18
N ALA A 104 -2.38 0.59 10.93
CA ALA A 104 -1.20 0.82 11.77
C ALA A 104 -1.21 0.02 13.09
N GLU A 105 -1.53 -1.27 13.02
CA GLU A 105 -1.71 -2.15 14.19
C GLU A 105 -0.74 -3.34 14.21
N SER A 106 -0.09 -3.66 13.08
CA SER A 106 0.72 -4.88 12.95
C SER A 106 1.90 -4.70 11.99
N PHE A 107 2.71 -3.68 12.24
CA PHE A 107 3.92 -3.43 11.46
C PHE A 107 4.92 -4.60 11.55
N PRO A 108 5.56 -5.01 10.43
CA PRO A 108 6.61 -6.02 10.46
C PRO A 108 7.85 -5.48 11.18
N THR A 109 8.03 -5.90 12.43
CA THR A 109 9.22 -5.59 13.24
C THR A 109 10.45 -6.35 12.79
N ASN A 110 10.29 -7.47 12.07
CA ASN A 110 11.41 -8.26 11.57
C ASN A 110 11.02 -9.10 10.34
N PHE A 111 11.44 -8.68 9.15
CA PHE A 111 11.18 -9.37 7.89
C PHE A 111 11.83 -10.74 7.78
N ALA A 112 12.83 -11.08 8.61
CA ALA A 112 13.39 -12.42 8.64
C ALA A 112 12.36 -13.44 9.13
N LEU A 113 11.50 -13.06 10.09
CA LEU A 113 10.40 -13.91 10.57
C LEU A 113 9.35 -14.17 9.49
N ASN A 114 9.34 -13.36 8.43
CA ASN A 114 8.45 -13.53 7.28
C ASN A 114 9.15 -14.17 6.08
N GLY A 115 10.45 -14.49 6.16
CA GLY A 115 11.23 -15.08 5.08
C GLY A 115 11.59 -14.14 3.93
N ILE A 116 11.37 -12.83 4.09
CA ILE A 116 11.55 -11.81 3.03
C ILE A 116 12.70 -10.82 3.30
N LYS A 117 13.44 -10.98 4.41
CA LYS A 117 14.66 -10.18 4.67
C LYS A 117 15.61 -10.28 3.47
N ASP A 118 16.22 -9.17 3.11
CA ASP A 118 17.18 -9.01 2.01
C ASP A 118 16.65 -9.38 0.62
N LYS A 119 15.32 -9.43 0.44
CA LYS A 119 14.70 -9.78 -0.85
C LYS A 119 13.81 -8.67 -1.41
N ILE A 120 13.48 -7.66 -0.62
CA ILE A 120 12.51 -6.62 -1.01
C ILE A 120 13.14 -5.68 -2.04
N ALA A 121 12.45 -5.51 -3.18
CA ALA A 121 12.84 -4.62 -4.27
C ALA A 121 11.76 -3.60 -4.65
N SER A 122 10.50 -3.82 -4.26
CA SER A 122 9.42 -2.84 -4.40
C SER A 122 8.27 -3.14 -3.45
N PHE A 123 7.32 -2.21 -3.37
CA PHE A 123 6.05 -2.42 -2.69
C PHE A 123 4.88 -1.82 -3.47
N LEU A 124 3.66 -2.25 -3.15
CA LEU A 124 2.42 -1.76 -3.75
C LEU A 124 1.28 -1.80 -2.74
N VAL A 125 0.44 -0.76 -2.75
CA VAL A 125 -0.81 -0.71 -1.97
C VAL A 125 -1.94 -1.38 -2.76
N LEU A 126 -2.37 -2.52 -2.25
CA LEU A 126 -3.41 -3.41 -2.76
C LEU A 126 -4.75 -3.02 -2.15
N GLU A 127 -5.43 -2.06 -2.75
CA GLU A 127 -6.77 -1.64 -2.34
C GLU A 127 -7.88 -2.46 -3.00
N SER A 128 -8.10 -2.31 -4.31
CA SER A 128 -9.22 -2.93 -5.04
C SER A 128 -8.81 -4.17 -5.85
N SER A 129 -7.57 -4.22 -6.34
CA SER A 129 -7.03 -5.34 -7.12
C SER A 129 -5.52 -5.51 -6.95
N ALA A 130 -5.00 -6.65 -7.41
CA ALA A 130 -3.56 -6.92 -7.51
C ALA A 130 -2.93 -6.42 -8.83
N ALA A 131 -3.72 -5.77 -9.69
CA ALA A 131 -3.20 -5.22 -10.94
C ALA A 131 -2.31 -4.00 -10.67
N VAL A 132 -1.26 -3.86 -11.47
CA VAL A 132 -0.36 -2.69 -11.43
C VAL A 132 -0.82 -1.69 -12.50
N ASN A 133 -1.22 -0.50 -12.07
CA ASN A 133 -1.66 0.58 -12.94
C ASN A 133 -0.50 1.49 -13.37
N ALA A 134 0.51 1.65 -12.51
CA ALA A 134 1.67 2.48 -12.76
C ALA A 134 2.91 1.96 -12.01
N ILE A 135 4.09 2.32 -12.49
CA ILE A 135 5.37 2.04 -11.82
C ILE A 135 6.09 3.37 -11.60
N VAL A 136 6.35 3.70 -10.34
CA VAL A 136 7.16 4.83 -9.93
C VAL A 136 8.58 4.32 -9.70
N SER A 137 9.51 4.84 -10.50
CA SER A 137 10.93 4.58 -10.30
C SER A 137 11.47 5.54 -9.23
N PRO A 138 12.42 5.08 -8.40
CA PRO A 138 13.04 5.96 -7.42
C PRO A 138 13.88 7.04 -8.13
N ASN A 139 13.79 8.27 -7.60
CA ASN A 139 14.78 9.32 -7.89
C ASN A 139 16.09 9.04 -7.15
#